data_AF-A0A1C6JH96-F1
#
_entry.id   AF-A0A1C6JH96-F1
#
_cell.length_a   1.000
_cell.length_b   1.000
_cell.length_c   1.000
_cell.angle_alpha   90.00
_cell.angle_beta   90.00
_cell.angle_gamma   90.00
#
_symmetry.space_group_name_H-M   'P 1'
#
loop_
_entity.id
_entity.type
_entity.pdbx_description
1 polymer ?
#
loop_
_entity_poly.entity_id
_entity_poly.type
_entity_poly.pdbx_seq_one_letter_code
_entity_poly.pdbx_strand_id
1 'polypeptide(L)'
;MVEKLLDTLKIFLEKYFIPTIIAVVLTFITYYKTPADNALLTKLTTTGFGVFVFCLWFLLIVLIIWGIDKVKGFWASIKDKKHQEALVKQENDKAIDFLWTEIDKLSLKDYKQLLEFVDNENAPITVSGIDFQQTFLNSNWVHRTEIEASKQVPISFVRNENTSSNFIPLPAYETIPAKYQYVLKDEIYELIKYSLDNYGKIGHIQR
;
A
#
# COMPACT_ATOMS: atom_id res chain seq x y z
N MET A 1 -16.08 45.59 21.81
CA MET A 1 -16.38 44.75 23.00
C MET A 1 -17.81 44.21 22.93
N VAL A 2 -18.80 45.09 22.66
CA VAL A 2 -20.21 44.70 22.44
C VAL A 2 -20.39 43.74 21.26
N GLU A 3 -19.70 43.96 20.14
CA GLU A 3 -19.76 43.07 18.96
C GLU A 3 -19.30 41.63 19.28
N LYS A 4 -18.18 41.48 19.99
CA LYS A 4 -17.71 40.14 20.45
C LYS A 4 -18.70 39.47 21.41
N LEU A 5 -19.42 40.26 22.21
CA LEU A 5 -20.42 39.78 23.15
C LEU A 5 -21.67 39.29 22.39
N LEU A 6 -22.08 40.03 21.36
CA LEU A 6 -23.15 39.63 20.43
C LEU A 6 -22.82 38.35 19.67
N ASP A 7 -21.60 38.22 19.16
CA ASP A 7 -21.16 37.01 18.47
C ASP A 7 -21.13 35.79 19.41
N THR A 8 -20.65 35.99 20.64
CA THR A 8 -20.64 34.92 21.66
C THR A 8 -22.06 34.50 22.04
N LEU A 9 -22.98 35.47 22.18
CA LEU A 9 -24.39 35.21 22.45
C LEU A 9 -25.05 34.46 21.29
N LYS A 10 -24.73 34.82 20.05
CA LYS A 10 -25.23 34.16 18.84
C LYS A 10 -24.79 32.70 18.78
N ILE A 11 -23.49 32.44 18.96
CA ILE A 11 -22.94 31.07 19.01
C ILE A 11 -23.60 30.27 20.15
N PHE A 12 -23.82 30.92 21.29
CA PHE A 12 -24.48 30.28 22.42
C PHE A 12 -25.92 29.88 22.10
N LEU A 13 -26.70 30.78 21.49
CA LEU A 13 -28.06 30.52 21.06
C LEU A 13 -28.10 29.42 19.99
N GLU A 14 -27.27 29.47 18.95
CA GLU A 14 -27.30 28.44 17.90
C GLU A 14 -26.96 27.04 18.43
N LYS A 15 -25.98 26.94 19.34
CA LYS A 15 -25.44 25.65 19.78
C LYS A 15 -26.09 25.10 21.05
N TYR A 16 -26.55 25.96 21.95
CA TYR A 16 -27.02 25.58 23.28
C TYR A 16 -28.49 25.93 23.54
N PHE A 17 -29.22 26.57 22.62
CA PHE A 17 -30.64 26.90 22.81
C PHE A 17 -31.52 25.67 23.01
N ILE A 18 -31.39 24.64 22.15
CA ILE A 18 -32.15 23.39 22.32
C ILE A 18 -31.79 22.69 23.64
N PRO A 19 -30.50 22.47 23.97
CA PRO A 19 -30.10 21.96 25.30
C PRO A 19 -30.66 22.76 26.47
N THR A 20 -30.69 24.09 26.35
CA THR A 20 -31.23 24.99 27.37
C THR A 20 -32.72 24.77 27.58
N ILE A 21 -33.51 24.71 26.50
CA ILE A 21 -34.96 24.45 26.58
C ILE A 21 -35.22 23.09 27.25
N ILE A 22 -34.51 22.05 26.83
CA ILE A 22 -34.66 20.71 27.40
C ILE A 22 -34.31 20.72 28.90
N ALA A 23 -33.20 21.38 29.28
CA ALA A 23 -32.81 21.50 30.68
C ALA A 23 -33.85 22.25 31.52
N VAL A 24 -34.45 23.31 30.99
CA VAL A 24 -35.53 24.04 31.68
C VAL A 24 -36.73 23.12 31.91
N VAL A 25 -37.19 22.40 30.90
CA VAL A 25 -38.33 21.46 31.03
C VAL A 25 -38.03 20.37 32.06
N LEU A 26 -36.84 19.77 32.01
CA LEU A 26 -36.42 18.75 32.96
C LEU A 26 -36.32 19.28 34.39
N THR A 27 -35.91 20.54 34.56
CA THR A 27 -35.88 21.20 35.86
C THR A 27 -37.27 21.30 36.46
N PHE A 28 -38.27 21.71 35.68
CA PHE A 28 -39.66 21.75 36.13
C PHE A 28 -40.19 20.37 36.51
N ILE A 29 -39.92 19.34 35.70
CA ILE A 29 -40.32 17.97 35.98
C ILE A 29 -39.68 17.47 37.29
N THR A 30 -38.39 17.77 37.48
CA THR A 30 -37.64 17.36 38.67
C THR A 30 -38.18 18.06 39.90
N TYR A 31 -38.45 19.38 39.81
CA TYR A 31 -39.05 20.16 40.87
C TYR A 31 -40.43 19.62 41.26
N TYR A 32 -41.30 19.34 40.29
CA TYR A 32 -42.64 18.78 40.54
C TYR A 32 -42.61 17.42 41.25
N LYS A 33 -41.60 16.58 40.95
CA LYS A 33 -41.41 15.28 41.60
C LYS A 33 -40.66 15.35 42.93
N THR A 34 -40.05 16.49 43.28
CA THR A 34 -39.24 16.61 44.49
C THR A 34 -40.14 16.79 45.70
N PRO A 35 -40.03 15.97 46.75
CA PRO A 35 -40.84 16.12 47.95
C PRO A 35 -40.42 17.37 48.73
N ALA A 36 -41.38 18.00 49.42
CA ALA A 36 -41.19 19.30 50.06
C ALA A 36 -40.19 19.27 51.24
N ASP A 37 -39.94 18.10 51.81
CA ASP A 37 -38.98 17.84 52.89
C ASP A 37 -37.55 17.59 52.40
N ASN A 38 -37.29 17.67 51.10
CA ASN A 38 -35.97 17.43 50.53
C ASN A 38 -34.92 18.39 51.14
N ALA A 39 -33.84 17.82 51.67
CA ALA A 39 -32.74 18.54 52.30
C ALA A 39 -32.07 19.59 51.38
N LEU A 40 -32.05 19.36 50.06
CA LEU A 40 -31.51 20.31 49.09
C LEU A 40 -32.48 21.46 48.86
N LEU A 41 -33.78 21.19 48.73
CA LEU A 41 -34.79 22.23 48.54
C LEU A 41 -34.88 23.17 49.74
N THR A 42 -34.82 22.61 50.96
CA THR A 42 -34.89 23.35 52.22
C THR A 42 -33.65 24.19 52.49
N LYS A 43 -32.45 23.73 52.09
CA LYS A 43 -31.19 24.47 52.27
C LYS A 43 -30.89 25.51 51.19
N LEU A 44 -31.24 25.22 49.93
CA LEU A 44 -30.94 26.11 48.79
C LEU A 44 -32.05 27.11 48.49
N THR A 45 -33.19 27.03 49.18
CA THR A 45 -34.44 27.74 48.85
C THR A 45 -34.98 27.36 47.47
N THR A 46 -36.24 27.70 47.18
CA THR A 46 -36.92 27.32 45.93
C THR A 46 -36.17 27.79 44.69
N THR A 47 -35.66 29.03 44.71
CA THR A 47 -34.94 29.62 43.57
C THR A 47 -33.57 28.98 43.38
N GLY A 48 -32.80 28.78 44.46
CA GLY A 48 -31.47 28.17 44.37
C GLY A 48 -31.51 26.71 43.94
N PHE A 49 -32.52 25.96 44.39
CA PHE A 49 -32.74 24.59 43.94
C PHE A 49 -33.04 24.50 42.44
N GLY A 50 -33.91 25.38 41.92
CA GLY A 50 -34.23 25.44 40.50
C GLY A 50 -32.99 25.71 39.63
N VAL A 51 -32.18 26.70 40.00
CA VAL A 51 -30.93 27.02 39.26
C VAL A 51 -29.94 25.85 39.31
N PHE A 52 -29.79 25.21 40.47
CA PHE A 52 -28.88 24.08 40.64
C PHE A 52 -29.27 22.87 39.76
N VAL A 53 -30.54 22.49 39.79
CA VAL A 53 -31.07 21.38 38.98
C VAL A 53 -30.98 21.69 37.49
N PHE A 54 -31.24 22.94 37.10
CA PHE A 54 -31.04 23.39 35.72
C PHE A 54 -29.59 23.22 35.26
N CYS A 55 -28.63 23.68 36.06
CA CYS A 55 -27.21 23.53 35.74
C CYS A 55 -26.81 22.05 35.60
N LEU A 56 -27.32 21.17 36.47
CA LEU A 56 -27.07 19.73 36.37
C LEU A 56 -27.59 19.14 35.06
N TRP A 57 -28.86 19.38 34.73
CA TRP A 57 -29.45 18.87 33.50
C TRP A 57 -28.78 19.43 32.24
N PHE A 58 -28.51 20.73 32.23
CA PHE A 58 -27.83 21.38 31.12
C PHE A 58 -26.45 20.78 30.86
N LEU A 59 -25.66 20.59 31.92
CA LEU A 59 -24.32 20.01 31.82
C LEU A 59 -24.38 18.57 31.31
N LEU A 60 -25.34 17.78 31.81
CA LEU A 60 -25.56 16.39 31.39
C LEU A 60 -25.91 16.30 29.89
N ILE A 61 -26.83 17.14 29.40
CA ILE A 61 -27.22 17.18 27.98
C ILE A 61 -26.05 17.57 27.09
N VAL A 62 -25.30 18.61 27.46
CA VAL A 62 -24.13 19.06 26.70
C VAL A 62 -23.08 17.94 26.61
N LEU A 63 -22.89 17.19 27.71
CA LEU A 63 -21.96 16.07 27.76
C LEU A 63 -22.40 14.92 26.84
N ILE A 64 -23.70 14.60 26.81
CA ILE A 64 -24.27 13.58 25.91
C ILE A 64 -24.07 13.96 24.45
N ILE A 65 -24.43 15.20 24.06
CA ILE A 65 -24.30 15.67 22.68
C ILE A 65 -22.83 15.61 22.23
N TRP A 66 -21.93 16.12 23.08
CA TRP A 66 -20.50 16.07 22.82
C TRP A 66 -19.97 14.63 22.68
N GLY A 67 -20.45 13.71 23.52
CA GLY A 67 -20.12 12.28 23.44
C GLY A 67 -20.56 11.64 22.12
N ILE A 68 -21.79 11.91 21.69
CA ILE A 68 -22.34 11.38 20.42
C ILE A 68 -21.52 11.86 19.22
N ASP A 69 -21.19 13.16 19.17
CA ASP A 69 -20.41 13.73 18.07
C ASP A 69 -19.01 13.12 18.00
N LYS A 70 -18.37 12.93 19.16
CA LYS A 70 -17.05 12.30 19.25
C LYS A 70 -17.06 10.84 18.79
N VAL A 71 -18.09 10.10 19.19
CA VAL A 71 -18.28 8.70 18.78
C VAL A 71 -18.51 8.62 17.26
N LYS A 72 -19.39 9.46 16.69
CA LYS A 72 -19.62 9.49 15.23
C LYS A 72 -18.34 9.76 14.43
N GLY A 73 -17.52 10.72 14.86
CA GLY A 73 -16.23 11.00 14.21
C GLY A 73 -15.26 9.82 14.28
N PHE A 74 -15.24 9.10 15.41
CA PHE A 74 -14.41 7.91 15.58
C PHE A 74 -14.85 6.78 14.64
N TRP A 75 -16.14 6.46 14.57
CA TRP A 75 -16.66 5.42 13.67
C TRP A 75 -16.46 5.76 12.19
N ALA A 76 -16.61 7.04 11.81
CA ALA A 76 -16.31 7.50 10.45
C ALA A 76 -14.84 7.24 10.09
N SER A 77 -13.91 7.59 10.98
CA SER A 77 -12.47 7.38 10.75
C SER A 77 -12.09 5.89 10.61
N ILE A 78 -12.76 4.99 11.34
CA ILE A 78 -12.54 3.54 11.22
C ILE A 78 -13.07 3.04 9.88
N LYS A 79 -14.25 3.50 9.46
CA LYS A 79 -14.84 3.13 8.18
C LYS A 79 -13.95 3.57 7.01
N ASP A 80 -13.40 4.77 7.08
CA ASP A 80 -12.50 5.30 6.05
C ASP A 80 -11.21 4.49 5.97
N LYS A 81 -10.59 4.16 7.11
CA LYS A 81 -9.40 3.28 7.14
C LYS A 81 -9.68 1.92 6.50
N LYS A 82 -10.79 1.28 6.87
CA LYS A 82 -11.18 -0.01 6.29
C LYS A 82 -11.43 0.07 4.78
N HIS A 83 -11.99 1.19 4.31
CA HIS A 83 -12.20 1.40 2.88
C HIS A 83 -10.87 1.59 2.15
N GLN A 84 -9.96 2.39 2.70
CA GLN A 84 -8.61 2.57 2.16
C GLN A 84 -7.83 1.24 2.11
N GLU A 85 -7.85 0.46 3.19
CA GLU A 85 -7.24 -0.88 3.23
C GLU A 85 -7.81 -1.82 2.17
N ALA A 86 -9.13 -1.79 1.96
CA ALA A 86 -9.79 -2.60 0.92
C ALA A 86 -9.38 -2.17 -0.50
N LEU A 87 -9.22 -0.87 -0.74
CA LEU A 87 -8.76 -0.35 -2.03
C LEU A 87 -7.31 -0.75 -2.31
N VAL A 88 -6.41 -0.58 -1.33
CA VAL A 88 -5.00 -1.01 -1.44
C VAL A 88 -4.92 -2.51 -1.69
N LYS A 89 -5.71 -3.31 -0.96
CA LYS A 89 -5.77 -4.76 -1.19
C LYS A 89 -6.24 -5.09 -2.60
N GLN A 90 -7.26 -4.40 -3.09
CA GLN A 90 -7.78 -4.59 -4.44
C GLN A 90 -6.74 -4.22 -5.52
N GLU A 91 -5.98 -3.15 -5.32
CA GLU A 91 -4.89 -2.76 -6.23
C GLU A 91 -3.77 -3.80 -6.23
N ASN A 92 -3.37 -4.28 -5.05
CA ASN A 92 -2.38 -5.35 -4.94
C ASN A 92 -2.86 -6.64 -5.61
N ASP A 93 -4.12 -7.05 -5.38
CA ASP A 93 -4.70 -8.23 -6.02
C ASP A 93 -4.71 -8.09 -7.55
N LYS A 94 -4.97 -6.90 -8.09
CA LYS A 94 -4.89 -6.62 -9.54
C LYS A 94 -3.44 -6.69 -10.06
N ALA A 95 -2.48 -6.16 -9.32
CA ALA A 95 -1.07 -6.21 -9.71
C ALA A 95 -0.56 -7.65 -9.77
N ILE A 96 -0.95 -8.48 -8.79
CA ILE A 96 -0.62 -9.91 -8.75
C ILE A 96 -1.32 -10.67 -9.87
N ASP A 97 -2.59 -10.40 -10.14
CA ASP A 97 -3.32 -11.01 -11.24
C ASP A 97 -2.70 -10.67 -12.61
N PHE A 98 -2.26 -9.42 -12.78
CA PHE A 98 -1.52 -9.00 -13.96
C PHE A 98 -0.17 -9.73 -14.07
N LEU A 99 0.60 -9.81 -12.97
CA LEU A 99 1.86 -10.55 -12.93
C LEU A 99 1.65 -12.01 -13.36
N TRP A 100 0.67 -12.70 -12.77
CA TRP A 100 0.36 -14.09 -13.10
C TRP A 100 -0.04 -14.26 -14.57
N THR A 101 -0.84 -13.34 -15.10
CA THR A 101 -1.25 -13.35 -16.51
C THR A 101 -0.05 -13.22 -17.45
N GLU A 102 0.93 -12.37 -17.11
CA GLU A 102 2.14 -12.22 -17.92
C GLU A 102 3.07 -13.44 -17.81
N ILE A 103 3.21 -14.02 -16.61
CA ILE A 103 3.98 -15.25 -16.39
C ILE A 103 3.35 -16.43 -17.15
N ASP A 104 2.03 -16.53 -17.17
CA ASP A 104 1.31 -17.57 -17.90
C ASP A 104 1.41 -17.44 -19.43
N LYS A 105 1.83 -16.28 -19.96
CA LYS A 105 2.13 -16.11 -21.39
C LYS A 105 3.54 -16.57 -21.77
N LEU A 106 4.44 -16.73 -20.80
CA LEU A 106 5.81 -17.16 -21.07
C LEU A 106 5.82 -18.53 -21.75
N SER A 107 6.81 -18.79 -22.61
CA SER A 107 7.05 -20.14 -23.11
C SER A 107 7.59 -21.03 -21.99
N LEU A 108 7.59 -22.37 -22.18
CA LEU A 108 8.17 -23.27 -21.18
C LEU A 108 9.67 -22.99 -20.95
N LYS A 109 10.39 -22.56 -22.00
CA LYS A 109 11.81 -22.18 -21.90
C LYS A 109 11.96 -20.92 -21.06
N ASP A 110 11.18 -19.89 -21.35
CA ASP A 110 11.22 -18.60 -20.65
C ASP A 110 10.78 -18.74 -19.19
N TYR A 111 9.76 -19.56 -18.92
CA TYR A 111 9.31 -19.85 -17.56
C TYR A 111 10.41 -20.52 -16.72
N LYS A 112 11.16 -21.46 -17.31
CA LYS A 112 12.33 -22.07 -16.63
C LYS A 112 13.44 -21.06 -16.35
N GLN A 113 13.68 -20.13 -17.27
CA GLN A 113 14.64 -19.04 -17.05
C GLN A 113 14.19 -18.11 -15.92
N LEU A 114 12.89 -17.78 -15.86
CA LEU A 114 12.33 -17.01 -14.75
C LEU A 114 12.56 -17.73 -13.41
N LEU A 115 12.29 -19.04 -13.35
CA LEU A 115 12.52 -19.83 -12.15
C LEU A 115 13.98 -19.85 -11.73
N GLU A 116 14.92 -19.88 -12.66
CA GLU A 116 16.35 -19.82 -12.34
C GLU A 116 16.72 -18.55 -11.56
N PHE A 117 16.13 -17.39 -11.92
CA PHE A 117 16.29 -16.15 -11.15
C PHE A 117 15.61 -16.20 -9.77
N VAL A 118 14.49 -16.92 -9.65
CA VAL A 118 13.79 -17.06 -8.36
C VAL A 118 14.60 -17.95 -7.43
N ASP A 119 15.05 -19.10 -7.92
CA ASP A 119 15.77 -20.13 -7.17
C ASP A 119 17.18 -19.67 -6.75
N ASN A 120 17.81 -18.79 -7.53
CA ASN A 120 19.14 -18.26 -7.25
C ASN A 120 19.14 -16.94 -6.44
N GLU A 121 17.99 -16.57 -5.86
CA GLU A 121 17.81 -15.31 -5.12
C GLU A 121 18.14 -14.04 -5.94
N ASN A 122 17.80 -14.07 -7.24
CA ASN A 122 18.07 -13.03 -8.22
C ASN A 122 19.56 -12.70 -8.41
N ALA A 123 20.45 -13.68 -8.19
CA ALA A 123 21.86 -13.53 -8.50
C ALA A 123 22.08 -13.37 -10.03
N PRO A 124 23.08 -12.58 -10.46
CA PRO A 124 23.33 -12.35 -11.88
C PRO A 124 23.65 -13.63 -12.66
N ILE A 125 22.92 -13.88 -13.73
CA ILE A 125 23.14 -15.02 -14.64
C ILE A 125 23.97 -14.56 -15.82
N THR A 126 25.07 -15.27 -16.10
CA THR A 126 25.97 -14.95 -17.22
C THR A 126 25.68 -15.83 -18.43
N VAL A 127 25.48 -15.21 -19.59
CA VAL A 127 25.23 -15.88 -20.88
C VAL A 127 26.26 -15.40 -21.90
N SER A 128 26.80 -16.34 -22.68
CA SER A 128 27.72 -16.04 -23.79
C SER A 128 26.95 -16.02 -25.10
N GLY A 129 27.22 -15.03 -25.94
CA GLY A 129 26.52 -14.80 -27.21
C GLY A 129 25.31 -13.88 -27.06
N ILE A 130 24.82 -13.42 -28.20
CA ILE A 130 23.59 -12.64 -28.30
C ILE A 130 22.48 -13.64 -28.64
N ASP A 131 21.48 -13.79 -27.77
CA ASP A 131 20.24 -14.46 -28.14
C ASP A 131 19.46 -13.50 -29.05
N PHE A 132 19.48 -13.77 -30.36
CA PHE A 132 18.78 -12.97 -31.38
C PHE A 132 17.27 -13.23 -31.40
N GLN A 133 16.75 -14.12 -30.56
CA GLN A 133 15.32 -14.41 -30.45
C GLN A 133 14.64 -13.43 -29.47
N GLN A 134 13.32 -13.24 -29.63
CA GLN A 134 12.49 -12.53 -28.65
C GLN A 134 12.30 -13.38 -27.39
N THR A 135 13.37 -13.61 -26.64
CA THR A 135 13.37 -14.37 -25.38
C THR A 135 13.09 -13.49 -24.19
N PHE A 136 12.67 -14.10 -23.07
CA PHE A 136 12.47 -13.42 -21.79
C PHE A 136 13.64 -12.53 -21.34
N LEU A 137 14.89 -12.96 -21.58
CA LEU A 137 16.10 -12.20 -21.24
C LEU A 137 16.23 -10.84 -21.97
N ASN A 138 15.52 -10.66 -23.08
CA ASN A 138 15.47 -9.41 -23.83
C ASN A 138 14.20 -8.59 -23.51
N SER A 139 13.40 -9.01 -22.52
CA SER A 139 12.20 -8.29 -22.10
C SER A 139 12.51 -7.11 -21.19
N ASN A 140 11.50 -6.26 -20.96
CA ASN A 140 11.60 -5.14 -20.01
C ASN A 140 11.65 -5.57 -18.54
N TRP A 141 11.62 -6.86 -18.22
CA TRP A 141 11.65 -7.39 -16.86
C TRP A 141 13.07 -7.60 -16.34
N VAL A 142 14.05 -7.59 -17.24
CA VAL A 142 15.44 -8.00 -16.95
C VAL A 142 16.39 -6.84 -17.27
N HIS A 143 17.30 -6.55 -16.35
CA HIS A 143 18.46 -5.71 -16.62
C HIS A 143 19.53 -6.51 -17.33
N ARG A 144 20.04 -5.98 -18.45
CA ARG A 144 21.14 -6.56 -19.22
C ARG A 144 22.39 -5.69 -19.12
N THR A 145 23.49 -6.29 -18.71
CA THR A 145 24.81 -5.66 -18.65
C THR A 145 25.80 -6.42 -19.53
N GLU A 146 26.51 -5.73 -20.43
CA GLU A 146 27.61 -6.32 -21.19
C GLU A 146 28.87 -6.34 -20.31
N ILE A 147 29.43 -7.52 -20.09
CA ILE A 147 30.63 -7.69 -19.25
C ILE A 147 31.89 -7.97 -20.07
N GLU A 148 31.74 -8.56 -21.26
CA GLU A 148 32.83 -8.76 -22.21
C GLU A 148 32.32 -8.48 -23.62
N ALA A 149 32.97 -7.55 -24.32
CA ALA A 149 32.65 -7.25 -25.71
C ALA A 149 33.12 -8.37 -26.65
N SER A 150 32.41 -8.54 -27.76
CA SER A 150 32.82 -9.48 -28.80
C SER A 150 34.16 -9.06 -29.41
N LYS A 151 35.02 -10.03 -29.68
CA LYS A 151 36.36 -9.77 -30.24
C LYS A 151 36.75 -10.81 -31.27
N GLN A 152 37.50 -10.38 -32.28
CA GLN A 152 38.07 -11.27 -33.28
C GLN A 152 39.50 -11.64 -32.88
N VAL A 153 39.82 -12.93 -32.97
CA VAL A 153 41.15 -13.45 -32.63
C VAL A 153 41.70 -14.23 -33.83
N PRO A 154 42.98 -14.06 -34.21
CA PRO A 154 43.57 -14.80 -35.32
C PRO A 154 43.59 -16.31 -35.02
N ILE A 155 43.22 -17.13 -36.01
CA ILE A 155 43.33 -18.58 -35.96
C ILE A 155 44.78 -18.97 -36.27
N SER A 156 45.45 -19.64 -35.34
CA SER A 156 46.79 -20.19 -35.55
C SER A 156 46.72 -21.49 -36.34
N PHE A 157 47.16 -21.47 -37.59
CA PHE A 157 47.34 -22.69 -38.39
C PHE A 157 48.65 -23.39 -38.00
N VAL A 158 48.58 -24.60 -37.47
CA VAL A 158 49.76 -25.46 -37.29
C VAL A 158 50.14 -26.01 -38.67
N ARG A 159 51.29 -25.56 -39.22
CA ARG A 159 51.81 -26.06 -40.50
C ARG A 159 52.25 -27.52 -40.31
N ASN A 160 51.61 -28.44 -41.03
CA ASN A 160 52.12 -29.81 -41.15
C ASN A 160 53.29 -29.79 -42.15
N GLU A 161 54.50 -30.11 -41.67
CA GLU A 161 55.74 -30.03 -42.47
C GLU A 161 55.78 -31.03 -43.64
N ASN A 162 54.88 -32.01 -43.68
CA ASN A 162 54.86 -33.07 -44.68
C ASN A 162 54.06 -32.76 -45.97
N THR A 163 53.45 -31.58 -46.08
CA THR A 163 52.59 -31.22 -47.24
C THR A 163 53.26 -30.13 -48.08
N SER A 164 53.72 -30.48 -49.28
CA SER A 164 54.42 -29.60 -50.24
C SER A 164 53.49 -28.62 -50.99
N SER A 165 52.59 -27.98 -50.26
CA SER A 165 51.69 -26.97 -50.82
C SER A 165 52.22 -25.57 -50.51
N ASN A 166 52.55 -24.78 -51.55
CA ASN A 166 52.93 -23.36 -51.45
C ASN A 166 51.73 -22.45 -51.08
N PHE A 167 50.77 -22.95 -50.30
CA PHE A 167 49.60 -22.21 -49.89
C PHE A 167 49.97 -21.29 -48.72
N ILE A 168 49.94 -19.97 -48.95
CA ILE A 168 49.97 -18.97 -47.90
C ILE A 168 48.54 -18.89 -47.34
N PRO A 169 48.27 -19.34 -46.10
CA PRO A 169 46.92 -19.24 -45.55
C PRO A 169 46.57 -17.76 -45.43
N LEU A 170 45.41 -17.37 -45.95
CA LEU A 170 44.82 -16.08 -45.60
C LEU A 170 44.61 -16.06 -44.08
N PRO A 171 44.83 -14.91 -43.40
CA PRO A 171 44.56 -14.82 -41.97
C PRO A 171 43.07 -15.09 -41.74
N ALA A 172 42.78 -16.23 -41.10
CA ALA A 172 41.45 -16.55 -40.65
C ALA A 172 41.28 -16.06 -39.22
N TYR A 173 40.10 -15.53 -38.90
CA TYR A 173 39.78 -15.00 -37.59
C TYR A 173 38.60 -15.77 -37.01
N GLU A 174 38.69 -16.10 -35.73
CA GLU A 174 37.57 -16.62 -34.94
C GLU A 174 36.93 -15.45 -34.18
N THR A 175 35.60 -15.42 -34.12
CA THR A 175 34.87 -14.44 -33.32
C THR A 175 34.54 -15.04 -31.97
N ILE A 176 35.12 -14.48 -30.91
CA ILE A 176 34.72 -14.77 -29.54
C ILE A 176 33.46 -13.96 -29.24
N PRO A 177 32.34 -14.60 -28.88
CA PRO A 177 31.09 -13.90 -28.62
C PRO A 177 31.18 -13.02 -27.37
N ALA A 178 30.39 -11.94 -27.36
CA ALA A 178 30.22 -11.11 -26.17
C ALA A 178 29.61 -11.92 -25.00
N LYS A 179 29.85 -11.48 -23.77
CA LYS A 179 29.20 -12.03 -22.58
C LYS A 179 28.33 -10.98 -21.91
N TYR A 180 27.16 -11.41 -21.48
CA TYR A 180 26.15 -10.58 -20.84
C TYR A 180 25.77 -11.15 -19.49
N GLN A 181 25.50 -10.26 -18.55
CA GLN A 181 24.88 -10.56 -17.27
C GLN A 181 23.43 -10.06 -17.25
N TYR A 182 22.57 -10.89 -16.68
CA TYR A 182 21.14 -10.65 -16.56
C TYR A 182 20.71 -10.73 -15.10
N VAL A 183 19.83 -9.82 -14.68
CA VAL A 183 19.24 -9.75 -13.33
C VAL A 183 17.79 -9.29 -13.48
N LEU A 184 16.83 -9.85 -12.76
CA LEU A 184 15.46 -9.31 -12.74
C LEU A 184 15.47 -7.92 -12.11
N LYS A 185 14.67 -7.01 -12.66
CA LYS A 185 14.40 -5.74 -11.99
C LYS A 185 13.86 -5.99 -10.59
N ASP A 186 14.31 -5.20 -9.62
CA ASP A 186 13.92 -5.35 -8.21
C ASP A 186 12.40 -5.33 -8.04
N GLU A 187 11.71 -4.40 -8.72
CA GLU A 187 10.24 -4.29 -8.70
C GLU A 187 9.53 -5.58 -9.13
N ILE A 188 10.08 -6.29 -10.12
CA ILE A 188 9.51 -7.54 -10.64
C ILE A 188 9.85 -8.69 -9.68
N TYR A 189 11.09 -8.76 -9.22
CA TYR A 189 11.55 -9.81 -8.30
C TYR A 189 10.80 -9.75 -6.96
N GLU A 190 10.65 -8.55 -6.38
CA GLU A 190 9.89 -8.34 -5.15
C GLU A 190 8.42 -8.73 -5.30
N LEU A 191 7.79 -8.42 -6.44
CA LEU A 191 6.40 -8.79 -6.70
C LEU A 191 6.22 -10.32 -6.83
N ILE A 192 7.17 -10.99 -7.50
CA ILE A 192 7.19 -12.45 -7.60
C ILE A 192 7.39 -13.08 -6.22
N LYS A 193 8.32 -12.56 -5.42
CA LYS A 193 8.57 -13.04 -4.06
C LYS A 193 7.36 -12.83 -3.15
N TYR A 194 6.74 -11.65 -3.20
CA TYR A 194 5.48 -11.39 -2.49
C TYR A 194 4.39 -12.38 -2.90
N SER A 195 4.28 -12.70 -4.20
CA SER A 195 3.33 -13.68 -4.70
C SER A 195 3.58 -15.09 -4.13
N LEU A 196 4.84 -15.52 -4.08
CA LEU A 196 5.24 -16.79 -3.47
C LEU A 196 4.92 -16.83 -1.98
N ASP A 197 5.30 -15.78 -1.24
CA ASP A 197 5.15 -15.73 0.22
C ASP A 197 3.66 -15.68 0.65
N ASN A 198 2.81 -14.98 -0.11
CA ASN A 198 1.40 -14.79 0.26
C ASN A 198 0.44 -15.80 -0.38
N TYR A 199 0.75 -16.30 -1.58
CA TYR A 199 -0.15 -17.17 -2.36
C TYR A 199 0.46 -18.53 -2.71
N GLY A 200 1.75 -18.76 -2.47
CA GLY A 200 2.45 -20.02 -2.74
C GLY A 200 2.63 -20.33 -4.23
N LYS A 201 2.49 -19.33 -5.11
CA LYS A 201 2.55 -19.49 -6.58
C LYS A 201 2.96 -18.21 -7.28
N ILE A 202 3.38 -18.34 -8.54
CA ILE A 202 3.82 -17.21 -9.40
C ILE A 202 2.99 -17.06 -10.69
N GLY A 203 2.00 -17.92 -10.93
CA GLY A 203 1.11 -17.87 -12.11
C GLY A 203 -0.27 -18.44 -11.77
N HIS A 204 -1.25 -18.29 -12.68
CA HIS A 204 -2.53 -18.97 -12.51
C HIS A 204 -2.39 -20.46 -12.81
N ILE A 205 -1.53 -20.81 -13.76
CA ILE A 205 -1.28 -22.18 -14.21
C ILE A 205 0.01 -22.70 -13.58
N GLN A 206 -0.09 -23.82 -12.87
CA GLN A 206 1.10 -24.60 -12.50
C GLN A 206 1.58 -25.39 -13.73
N ARG A 207 2.85 -25.21 -14.11
CA ARG A 207 3.47 -25.78 -15.30
C ARG A 207 4.56 -26.79 -14.95
#